data_AF-A0A7S3UQI7-F1
#
_entry.id   AF-A0A7S3UQI7-F1
#
_cell.length_a   1.000
_cell.length_b   1.000
_cell.length_c   1.000
_cell.angle_alpha   90.00
_cell.angle_beta   90.00
_cell.angle_gamma   90.00
#
_symmetry.space_group_name_H-M   'P 1'
#
loop_
_entity.id
_entity.type
_entity.pdbx_description
1 polymer ?
#
loop_
_entity_poly.entity_id
_entity_poly.type
_entity_poly.pdbx_seq_one_letter_code
_entity_poly.pdbx_strand_id
1 'polypeptide(L)'
;EEEEEEVGEEEADDFIWQWKKGKSWVTFSDEDIETLEKMWKMVDGEGSFTATLDSEGASIPFNTNLKSMMQTNMSTNKRRRVQRIVRPPPRATWQFLTDDDEWEDYEEEDADILEGSHETCAELRTKVFSFNKGYNSVYLIRFDEMTQKNMDSGTVRKLRRIPPGEEPPAL
;
A
#
# COMPACT_ATOMS: atom_id res chain seq x y z
N GLU A 1 -37.87 -29.43 17.19
CA GLU A 1 -36.49 -28.95 17.10
C GLU A 1 -36.29 -28.59 15.65
N GLU A 2 -36.37 -27.30 15.34
CA GLU A 2 -36.07 -26.76 14.02
C GLU A 2 -34.63 -26.25 14.14
N GLU A 3 -33.72 -26.91 13.43
CA GLU A 3 -32.33 -26.46 13.30
C GLU A 3 -32.33 -25.26 12.35
N GLU A 4 -32.10 -24.07 12.90
CA GLU A 4 -31.83 -22.87 12.12
C GLU A 4 -30.45 -23.02 11.48
N GLU A 5 -30.42 -23.24 10.17
CA GLU A 5 -29.19 -23.19 9.38
C GLU A 5 -28.65 -21.75 9.39
N GLU A 6 -27.54 -21.57 10.10
CA GLU A 6 -26.76 -20.33 10.14
C GLU A 6 -26.11 -20.13 8.76
N VAL A 7 -26.76 -19.33 7.92
CA VAL A 7 -26.23 -18.93 6.60
C VAL A 7 -25.04 -18.01 6.85
N GLY A 8 -23.83 -18.54 6.67
CA GLY A 8 -22.59 -17.75 6.74
C GLY A 8 -22.66 -16.59 5.74
N GLU A 9 -22.51 -15.37 6.24
CA GLU A 9 -22.33 -14.18 5.41
C GLU A 9 -21.04 -14.38 4.60
N GLU A 10 -21.16 -14.57 3.28
CA GLU A 10 -20.01 -14.50 2.39
C GLU A 10 -19.46 -13.07 2.48
N GLU A 11 -18.29 -12.91 3.10
CA GLU A 11 -17.61 -11.62 3.15
C GLU A 11 -17.39 -11.14 1.71
N ALA A 12 -18.11 -10.07 1.33
CA ALA A 12 -17.96 -9.48 0.02
C ALA A 12 -16.52 -8.97 -0.13
N ASP A 13 -15.82 -9.44 -1.16
CA ASP A 13 -14.48 -8.96 -1.51
C ASP A 13 -14.46 -7.41 -1.52
N ASP A 14 -13.58 -6.82 -0.71
CA ASP A 14 -13.33 -5.37 -0.69
C ASP A 14 -12.48 -5.02 -1.92
N PHE A 15 -13.01 -4.23 -2.85
CA PHE A 15 -12.30 -3.87 -4.09
C PHE A 15 -11.79 -2.44 -4.05
N ILE A 16 -10.56 -2.26 -4.53
CA ILE A 16 -9.99 -0.93 -4.78
C ILE A 16 -9.75 -0.71 -6.27
N TRP A 17 -9.76 0.57 -6.64
CA TRP A 17 -9.42 1.02 -7.97
C TRP A 17 -8.04 1.67 -7.96
N GLN A 18 -7.27 1.42 -9.02
CA GLN A 18 -5.96 2.03 -9.22
C GLN A 18 -5.81 2.54 -10.64
N TRP A 19 -4.94 3.54 -10.82
CA TRP A 19 -4.56 4.07 -12.13
C TRP A 19 -3.04 4.05 -12.32
N LYS A 20 -2.60 3.90 -13.57
CA LYS A 20 -1.18 3.78 -13.89
C LYS A 20 -0.51 5.15 -14.01
N LYS A 21 0.48 5.43 -13.15
CA LYS A 21 1.35 6.62 -13.18
C LYS A 21 2.79 6.20 -13.47
N GLY A 22 3.22 6.37 -14.72
CA GLY A 22 4.54 5.91 -15.17
C GLY A 22 4.68 4.39 -15.07
N LYS A 23 5.56 3.91 -14.19
CA LYS A 23 5.78 2.47 -13.93
C LYS A 23 4.95 1.92 -12.76
N SER A 24 4.34 2.77 -11.95
CA SER A 24 3.64 2.39 -10.73
C SER A 24 2.12 2.49 -10.88
N TRP A 25 1.40 1.75 -10.05
CA TRP A 25 -0.05 1.89 -9.85
C TRP A 25 -0.31 2.77 -8.64
N VAL A 26 -1.25 3.69 -8.77
CA VAL A 26 -1.65 4.62 -7.71
C VAL A 26 -3.11 4.36 -7.38
N THR A 27 -3.39 4.15 -6.10
CA THR A 27 -4.76 3.95 -5.60
C THR A 27 -5.53 5.26 -5.69
N PHE A 28 -6.79 5.18 -6.12
CA PHE A 28 -7.71 6.32 -6.06
C PHE A 28 -8.02 6.67 -4.60
N SER A 29 -8.53 7.88 -4.34
CA SER A 29 -9.07 8.21 -3.01
C SER A 29 -10.28 7.33 -2.69
N ASP A 30 -10.62 7.17 -1.41
CA ASP A 30 -11.78 6.38 -1.00
C ASP A 30 -13.09 6.89 -1.64
N GLU A 31 -13.27 8.22 -1.71
CA GLU A 31 -14.43 8.85 -2.38
C GLU A 31 -14.53 8.50 -3.88
N ASP A 32 -13.38 8.51 -4.57
CA ASP A 32 -13.30 8.15 -5.99
C ASP A 32 -13.52 6.64 -6.18
N ILE A 33 -13.01 5.80 -5.26
CA ILE A 33 -13.22 4.35 -5.27
C ILE A 33 -14.70 4.04 -5.13
N GLU A 34 -15.40 4.65 -4.16
CA GLU A 34 -16.85 4.49 -3.99
C GLU A 34 -17.62 4.87 -5.26
N THR A 35 -17.24 5.98 -5.88
CA THR A 35 -17.86 6.47 -7.11
C THR A 35 -17.63 5.49 -8.28
N LEU A 36 -16.38 5.04 -8.47
CA LEU A 36 -16.00 4.10 -9.53
C LEU A 36 -16.69 2.75 -9.34
N GLU A 37 -16.72 2.23 -8.12
CA GLU A 37 -17.33 0.95 -7.81
C GLU A 37 -18.85 0.99 -7.98
N LYS A 38 -19.50 2.08 -7.56
CA LYS A 38 -20.93 2.30 -7.80
C LYS A 38 -21.24 2.32 -9.30
N MET A 39 -20.44 3.01 -10.10
CA MET A 39 -20.64 3.07 -11.56
C MET A 39 -20.38 1.72 -12.23
N TRP A 40 -19.35 1.00 -11.79
CA TRP A 40 -19.04 -0.35 -12.28
C TRP A 40 -20.20 -1.32 -12.04
N LYS A 41 -20.78 -1.30 -10.83
CA LYS A 41 -21.98 -2.10 -10.50
C LYS A 41 -23.20 -1.73 -11.35
N MET A 42 -23.41 -0.44 -11.64
CA MET A 42 -24.53 0.00 -12.48
C MET A 42 -24.46 -0.52 -13.92
N VAL A 43 -23.25 -0.77 -14.43
CA VAL A 43 -23.04 -1.30 -15.80
C VAL A 43 -22.70 -2.79 -15.80
N ASP A 44 -22.90 -3.46 -14.66
CA ASP A 44 -22.62 -4.89 -14.47
C ASP A 44 -21.19 -5.30 -14.89
N GLY A 45 -20.23 -4.40 -14.64
CA GLY A 45 -18.83 -4.58 -15.02
C GLY A 45 -18.53 -4.56 -16.53
N GLU A 46 -19.53 -4.25 -17.37
CA GLU A 46 -19.38 -4.20 -18.82
C GLU A 46 -19.50 -2.78 -19.39
N GLY A 47 -19.00 -2.58 -20.61
CA GLY A 47 -19.15 -1.32 -21.34
C GLY A 47 -18.24 -0.19 -20.85
N SER A 48 -18.81 1.01 -20.71
CA SER A 48 -18.12 2.21 -20.26
C SER A 48 -19.05 3.14 -19.47
N PHE A 49 -18.46 3.95 -18.61
CA PHE A 49 -19.18 4.97 -17.85
C PHE A 49 -18.35 6.25 -17.74
N THR A 50 -19.00 7.34 -17.34
CA THR A 50 -18.33 8.61 -17.06
C THR A 50 -18.48 8.95 -15.58
N ALA A 51 -17.39 9.33 -14.94
CA ALA A 51 -17.36 9.78 -13.54
C ALA A 51 -16.50 11.03 -13.42
N THR A 52 -16.88 11.94 -12.52
CA THR A 52 -16.04 13.08 -12.14
C THR A 52 -15.21 12.65 -10.94
N LEU A 53 -13.89 12.73 -11.08
CA LEU A 53 -12.93 12.23 -10.08
C LEU A 53 -11.97 13.35 -9.68
N ASP A 54 -11.40 13.27 -8.48
CA ASP A 54 -10.31 14.17 -8.12
C ASP A 54 -9.04 13.83 -8.91
N SER A 55 -8.36 14.87 -9.38
CA SER A 55 -7.06 14.74 -10.01
C SER A 55 -6.26 16.00 -9.76
N GLU A 56 -5.34 15.90 -8.80
CA GLU A 56 -4.43 17.01 -8.44
C GLU A 56 -5.19 18.24 -7.91
N GLY A 57 -6.24 18.02 -7.11
CA GLY A 57 -7.05 19.08 -6.50
C GLY A 57 -8.09 19.70 -7.43
N ALA A 58 -8.40 19.02 -8.53
CA ALA A 58 -9.44 19.42 -9.47
C ALA A 58 -10.38 18.25 -9.78
N SER A 59 -11.68 18.52 -9.76
CA SER A 59 -12.70 17.57 -10.18
C SER A 59 -12.76 17.52 -11.71
N ILE A 60 -12.37 16.40 -12.30
CA ILE A 60 -12.26 16.23 -13.75
C ILE A 60 -13.17 15.08 -14.22
N PRO A 61 -13.94 15.27 -15.31
CA PRO A 61 -14.72 14.19 -15.92
C PRO A 61 -13.80 13.22 -16.68
N PHE A 62 -13.95 11.94 -16.37
CA PHE A 62 -13.27 10.83 -17.02
C PHE A 62 -14.26 9.84 -17.60
N ASN A 63 -14.01 9.39 -18.82
CA ASN A 63 -14.69 8.21 -19.38
C ASN A 63 -13.84 6.96 -19.11
N THR A 64 -14.40 5.96 -18.45
CA THR A 64 -13.77 4.68 -18.14
C THR A 64 -14.37 3.60 -19.02
N ASN A 65 -13.54 2.94 -19.83
CA ASN A 65 -13.90 1.77 -20.64
C ASN A 65 -13.46 0.49 -19.93
N LEU A 66 -14.43 -0.33 -19.50
CA LEU A 66 -14.19 -1.50 -18.66
C LEU A 66 -13.61 -2.68 -19.43
N LYS A 67 -13.98 -2.83 -20.70
CA LYS A 67 -13.43 -3.88 -21.57
C LYS A 67 -11.92 -3.74 -21.77
N SER A 68 -11.44 -2.51 -21.92
CA SER A 68 -10.00 -2.22 -22.11
C SER A 68 -9.28 -1.78 -20.85
N MET A 69 -10.01 -1.59 -19.74
CA MET A 69 -9.53 -0.98 -18.50
C MET A 69 -8.71 0.30 -18.76
N MET A 70 -9.30 1.17 -19.60
CA MET A 70 -8.71 2.44 -20.00
C MET A 70 -9.61 3.59 -19.59
N GLN A 71 -9.03 4.59 -18.96
CA GLN A 71 -9.70 5.82 -18.59
C GLN A 71 -9.19 6.98 -19.44
N THR A 72 -10.09 7.83 -19.91
CA THR A 72 -9.81 8.99 -20.77
C THR A 72 -10.26 10.25 -20.07
N ASN A 73 -9.33 11.17 -19.81
CA ASN A 73 -9.64 12.52 -19.34
C ASN A 73 -10.40 13.26 -20.45
N MET A 74 -11.64 13.68 -20.20
CA MET A 74 -12.49 14.24 -21.26
C MET A 74 -12.10 15.68 -21.65
N SER A 75 -11.38 16.38 -20.79
CA SER A 75 -10.90 17.75 -21.07
C SER A 75 -9.62 17.75 -21.93
N THR A 76 -8.74 16.76 -21.74
CA THR A 76 -7.41 16.72 -22.37
C THR A 76 -7.22 15.59 -23.37
N ASN A 77 -8.16 14.64 -23.45
CA ASN A 77 -8.05 13.37 -24.16
C ASN A 77 -6.84 12.50 -23.76
N LYS A 78 -6.15 12.84 -22.67
CA LYS A 78 -5.08 11.99 -22.12
C LYS A 78 -5.70 10.71 -21.58
N ARG A 79 -5.03 9.59 -21.84
CA ARG A 79 -5.51 8.26 -21.47
C ARG A 79 -4.57 7.63 -20.45
N ARG A 80 -5.14 6.89 -19.50
CA ARG A 80 -4.40 6.10 -18.52
C ARG A 80 -5.02 4.71 -18.38
N ARG A 81 -4.21 3.73 -18.01
CA ARG A 81 -4.72 2.41 -17.61
C ARG A 81 -5.31 2.52 -16.22
N VAL A 82 -6.39 1.80 -15.99
CA VAL A 82 -6.98 1.58 -14.67
C VAL A 82 -7.02 0.08 -14.38
N GLN A 83 -7.23 -0.28 -13.13
CA GLN A 83 -7.54 -1.65 -12.74
C GLN A 83 -8.43 -1.65 -11.50
N ARG A 84 -9.26 -2.67 -11.40
CA ARG A 84 -10.04 -3.03 -10.22
C ARG A 84 -9.42 -4.31 -9.66
N ILE A 85 -8.98 -4.26 -8.41
CA ILE A 85 -8.36 -5.40 -7.73
C ILE A 85 -9.01 -5.60 -6.37
N VAL A 86 -8.99 -6.83 -5.85
CA VAL A 86 -9.28 -7.06 -4.44
C VAL A 86 -8.25 -6.26 -3.64
N ARG A 87 -8.71 -5.53 -2.63
CA ARG A 87 -7.87 -4.75 -1.72
C ARG A 87 -6.85 -5.73 -1.14
N PRO A 88 -5.55 -5.49 -1.36
CA PRO A 88 -4.56 -6.31 -0.69
C PRO A 88 -4.73 -6.14 0.82
N PRO A 89 -4.50 -7.20 1.61
CA PRO A 89 -4.53 -7.06 3.05
C PRO A 89 -3.59 -5.94 3.48
N PRO A 90 -3.96 -5.13 4.49
CA PRO A 90 -3.10 -4.09 4.99
C PRO A 90 -1.75 -4.70 5.41
N ARG A 91 -0.66 -4.00 5.10
CA ARG A 91 0.71 -4.41 5.43
C ARG A 91 1.20 -3.63 6.64
N ALA A 92 2.13 -4.23 7.39
CA ALA A 92 2.81 -3.53 8.46
C ALA A 92 3.76 -2.48 7.87
N THR A 93 3.86 -1.32 8.52
CA THR A 93 4.84 -0.29 8.16
C THR A 93 6.01 -0.36 9.13
N TRP A 94 7.22 -0.45 8.59
CA TRP A 94 8.45 -0.39 9.36
C TRP A 94 9.07 0.99 9.23
N GLN A 95 9.49 1.56 10.36
CA GLN A 95 10.11 2.88 10.41
C GLN A 95 11.36 2.88 11.26
N PHE A 96 12.32 3.74 10.92
CA PHE A 96 13.49 4.03 11.74
C PHE A 96 13.53 5.51 12.13
N LEU A 97 14.09 5.79 13.31
CA LEU A 97 14.30 7.16 13.77
C LEU A 97 15.59 7.70 13.15
N THR A 98 15.47 8.80 12.41
CA THR A 98 16.61 9.51 11.80
C THR A 98 17.42 10.26 12.85
N ASP A 99 18.55 10.81 12.42
CA ASP A 99 19.41 11.64 13.28
C ASP A 99 18.77 13.02 13.59
N ASP A 100 17.70 13.39 12.88
CA ASP A 100 16.91 14.62 13.08
C ASP A 100 15.66 14.38 13.97
N ASP A 101 15.58 13.23 14.66
CA ASP A 101 14.44 12.80 15.49
C ASP A 101 13.11 12.65 14.71
N GLU A 102 13.18 12.36 13.42
CA GLU A 102 12.03 12.10 12.56
C GLU A 102 11.91 10.60 12.24
N TRP A 103 10.68 10.07 12.18
CA TRP A 103 10.45 8.68 11.77
C TRP A 103 10.32 8.61 10.25
N GLU A 104 11.16 7.79 9.62
CA GLU A 104 11.11 7.52 8.18
C GLU A 104 10.73 6.06 7.90
N ASP A 105 9.93 5.85 6.85
CA ASP A 105 9.55 4.52 6.37
C ASP A 105 10.75 3.81 5.72
N TYR A 106 10.86 2.52 5.98
CA TYR A 106 11.66 1.65 5.12
C TYR A 106 11.00 1.55 3.75
N GLU A 107 11.83 1.48 2.71
CA GLU A 107 11.39 1.10 1.37
C GLU A 107 10.70 -0.27 1.40
N GLU A 108 9.72 -0.49 0.51
CA GLU A 108 8.87 -1.69 0.51
C GLU A 108 9.69 -2.99 0.52
N GLU A 109 10.77 -3.04 -0.27
CA GLU A 109 11.66 -4.20 -0.34
C GLU A 109 12.40 -4.49 0.98
N ASP A 110 12.70 -3.46 1.76
CA ASP A 110 13.37 -3.57 3.05
C ASP A 110 12.38 -3.91 4.16
N ALA A 111 11.18 -3.33 4.11
CA ALA A 111 10.08 -3.64 5.03
C ALA A 111 9.65 -5.10 4.93
N ASP A 112 9.57 -5.68 3.72
CA ASP A 112 9.25 -7.10 3.53
C ASP A 112 10.29 -8.04 4.18
N ILE A 113 11.58 -7.65 4.17
CA ILE A 113 12.65 -8.41 4.86
C ILE A 113 12.48 -8.33 6.38
N LEU A 114 12.18 -7.13 6.90
CA LEU A 114 11.97 -6.91 8.32
C LEU A 114 10.76 -7.69 8.82
N GLU A 115 9.63 -7.60 8.11
CA GLU A 115 8.39 -8.29 8.49
C GLU A 115 8.56 -9.80 8.50
N GLY A 116 9.12 -10.39 7.44
CA GLY A 116 9.34 -11.84 7.39
C GLY A 116 10.33 -12.36 8.45
N SER A 117 11.27 -11.51 8.87
CA SER A 117 12.25 -11.87 9.91
C SER A 117 11.70 -11.68 11.32
N HIS A 118 10.88 -10.65 11.55
CA HIS A 118 10.29 -10.32 12.84
C HIS A 118 9.44 -11.46 13.41
N GLU A 119 8.71 -12.16 12.55
CA GLU A 119 7.86 -13.28 12.98
C GLU A 119 8.65 -14.56 13.32
N THR A 120 9.88 -14.67 12.81
CA THR A 120 10.63 -15.94 12.83
C THR A 120 11.88 -15.91 13.71
N CYS A 121 12.44 -14.72 13.98
CA CYS A 121 13.73 -14.55 14.63
C CYS A 121 13.72 -13.36 15.59
N ALA A 122 14.53 -13.43 16.66
CA ALA A 122 14.73 -12.30 17.58
C ALA A 122 15.69 -11.24 17.03
N GLU A 123 16.65 -11.65 16.18
CA GLU A 123 17.59 -10.76 15.52
C GLU A 123 17.76 -11.10 14.03
N LEU A 124 18.01 -10.08 13.22
CA LEU A 124 18.36 -10.20 11.80
C LEU A 124 19.71 -9.55 11.54
N ARG A 125 20.62 -10.28 10.88
CA ARG A 125 21.89 -9.75 10.37
C ARG A 125 21.85 -9.71 8.85
N THR A 126 21.93 -8.53 8.26
CA THR A 126 21.78 -8.37 6.82
C THR A 126 22.69 -7.29 6.24
N LYS A 127 22.94 -7.40 4.93
CA LYS A 127 23.61 -6.40 4.10
C LYS A 127 22.74 -5.93 2.94
N VAL A 128 21.56 -6.51 2.78
CA VAL A 128 20.82 -6.45 1.51
C VAL A 128 19.85 -5.27 1.43
N PHE A 129 19.79 -4.44 2.47
CA PHE A 129 18.93 -3.28 2.47
C PHE A 129 19.20 -2.36 1.28
N SER A 130 18.15 -1.77 0.74
CA SER A 130 18.15 -0.94 -0.46
C SER A 130 19.15 0.23 -0.36
N PHE A 131 19.16 0.93 0.77
CA PHE A 131 20.07 2.03 1.07
C PHE A 131 21.53 1.59 1.28
N ASN A 132 21.78 0.29 1.48
CA ASN A 132 23.12 -0.29 1.62
C ASN A 132 23.69 -0.79 0.28
N LYS A 133 22.97 -0.63 -0.85
CA LYS A 133 23.48 -1.02 -2.18
C LYS A 133 24.78 -0.28 -2.50
N GLY A 134 25.84 -1.03 -2.80
CA GLY A 134 27.18 -0.50 -3.06
C GLY A 134 28.07 -0.39 -1.81
N TYR A 135 27.51 -0.62 -0.63
CA TYR A 135 28.23 -0.72 0.64
C TYR A 135 28.21 -2.18 1.12
N ASN A 136 29.20 -2.55 1.92
CA ASN A 136 29.35 -3.93 2.44
C ASN A 136 29.10 -4.02 3.95
N SER A 137 28.55 -2.95 4.54
CA SER A 137 28.27 -2.84 5.97
C SER A 137 27.20 -3.83 6.40
N VAL A 138 27.44 -4.46 7.55
CA VAL A 138 26.46 -5.34 8.18
C VAL A 138 25.55 -4.51 9.06
N TYR A 139 24.25 -4.70 8.92
CA TYR A 139 23.25 -4.19 9.85
C TYR A 139 22.75 -5.32 10.74
N LEU A 140 22.68 -5.04 12.04
CA LEU A 140 22.05 -5.89 13.03
C LEU A 140 20.72 -5.25 13.44
N ILE A 141 19.63 -5.95 13.20
CA ILE A 141 18.29 -5.62 13.69
C ILE A 141 18.02 -6.48 14.92
N ARG A 142 17.55 -5.87 16.00
CA ARG A 142 17.05 -6.55 17.18
C ARG A 142 15.59 -6.20 17.37
N PHE A 143 14.73 -7.18 17.21
CA PHE A 143 13.28 -6.97 17.21
C PHE A 143 12.71 -6.81 18.63
N ASP A 144 13.36 -7.40 19.62
CA ASP A 144 13.03 -7.24 21.04
C ASP A 144 13.38 -5.84 21.58
N GLU A 145 14.56 -5.34 21.20
CA GLU A 145 15.03 -3.99 21.57
C GLU A 145 14.43 -2.90 20.65
N MET A 146 13.85 -3.30 19.52
CA MET A 146 13.41 -2.41 18.45
C MET A 146 14.52 -1.43 18.04
N THR A 147 15.67 -1.99 17.65
CA THR A 147 16.83 -1.22 17.19
C THR A 147 17.45 -1.76 15.91
N GLN A 148 18.02 -0.85 15.13
CA GLN A 148 18.92 -1.13 14.01
C GLN A 148 20.32 -0.62 14.38
N LYS A 149 21.34 -1.45 14.21
CA LYS A 149 22.75 -1.08 14.41
C LYS A 149 23.56 -1.29 13.14
N ASN A 150 24.25 -0.26 12.66
CA ASN A 150 25.32 -0.42 11.69
C ASN A 150 26.56 -0.97 12.42
N MET A 151 27.04 -2.13 12.02
CA MET A 151 28.15 -2.82 12.69
C MET A 151 29.53 -2.24 12.37
N ASP A 152 29.65 -1.46 11.30
CA ASP A 152 30.90 -0.81 10.91
C ASP A 152 31.07 0.53 11.63
N SER A 153 30.04 1.37 11.66
CA SER A 153 30.08 2.68 12.34
C SER A 153 29.71 2.61 13.82
N GLY A 154 28.99 1.57 14.23
CA GLY A 154 28.42 1.45 15.57
C GLY A 154 27.16 2.28 15.81
N THR A 155 26.70 3.06 14.82
CA THR A 155 25.46 3.87 14.89
C THR A 155 24.26 2.97 15.19
N VAL A 156 23.44 3.37 16.16
CA VAL A 156 22.19 2.69 16.54
C VAL A 156 21.02 3.63 16.32
N ARG A 157 19.99 3.16 15.60
CA ARG A 157 18.73 3.86 15.39
C ARG A 157 17.59 3.08 16.03
N LYS A 158 16.58 3.79 16.52
CA LYS A 158 15.33 3.16 16.99
C LYS A 158 14.54 2.67 15.79
N LEU A 159 13.84 1.57 15.98
CA LEU A 159 12.95 0.94 15.02
C LEU A 159 11.53 1.00 15.58
N ARG A 160 10.52 1.09 14.72
CA ARG A 160 9.14 0.78 15.09
C ARG A 160 8.42 0.05 13.98
N ARG A 161 7.47 -0.78 14.38
CA ARG A 161 6.53 -1.47 13.50
C ARG A 161 5.15 -0.93 13.80
N ILE A 162 4.45 -0.48 12.77
CA ILE A 162 3.05 -0.08 12.84
C ILE A 162 2.26 -1.24 12.26
N PRO A 163 1.42 -1.94 13.06
CA PRO A 163 0.62 -3.04 12.56
C PRO A 163 -0.31 -2.63 11.41
N PRO A 164 -0.71 -3.59 10.56
CA PRO A 164 -1.71 -3.36 9.53
C PRO A 164 -2.96 -2.66 10.06
N GLY A 165 -3.33 -1.52 9.48
CA GLY A 165 -4.54 -0.77 9.85
C GLY A 165 -4.42 0.10 11.11
N GLU A 166 -3.23 0.22 11.70
CA GLU A 166 -2.98 1.13 12.82
C GLU A 166 -2.30 2.43 12.36
N GLU A 167 -2.53 3.51 13.10
CA GLU A 167 -1.81 4.76 12.91
C GLU A 167 -0.49 4.79 13.70
N PRO A 168 0.52 5.54 13.24
CA PRO A 168 1.73 5.74 14.02
C PRO A 168 1.40 6.33 15.40
N PRO A 169 2.04 5.86 16.48
CA PRO A 169 1.83 6.45 17.79
C PRO A 169 2.25 7.94 17.76
N ALA A 170 1.48 8.76 18.48
CA ALA A 170 1.76 10.19 18.64
C ALA A 170 3.17 10.41 19.21
N LEU A 171 3.84 11.45 18.71
CA LEU A 171 5.20 11.85 19.09
C LEU A 171 5.29 12.30 20.55
#